data_AF-K9D0B3-F1
#
_entry.id   AF-K9D0B3-F1
#
_cell.length_a   1.000
_cell.length_b   1.000
_cell.length_c   1.000
_cell.angle_alpha   90.00
_cell.angle_beta   90.00
_cell.angle_gamma   90.00
#
_symmetry.space_group_name_H-M   'P 1'
#
loop_
_entity.id
_entity.type
_entity.pdbx_description
1 polymer ?
#
loop_
_entity_poly.entity_id
_entity_poly.type
_entity_poly.pdbx_seq_one_letter_code
_entity_poly.pdbx_strand_id
1 'polypeptide(L)'
;MVDLGYEGEVTIVTFVDEDGKEIHYESDLEINYDGKRFAILVELPSEDCEPGCKCHEEPQAIVTRIDTEDGEDVYVDPTEEEFEAVLAIYEDSFDEE
;
A
#
# COMPACT_ATOMS: atom_id res chain seq x y z
N MET A 1 -13.99 8.93 -22.59
CA MET A 1 -14.07 8.13 -21.36
C MET A 1 -12.75 7.39 -21.32
N VAL A 2 -11.82 7.83 -20.48
CA VAL A 2 -10.46 7.29 -20.48
C VAL A 2 -10.51 5.89 -19.86
N ASP A 3 -10.39 4.90 -20.73
CA ASP A 3 -10.10 3.52 -20.39
C ASP A 3 -8.59 3.48 -20.12
N LEU A 4 -8.18 3.68 -18.87
CA LEU A 4 -6.79 3.55 -18.45
C LEU A 4 -6.54 2.06 -18.18
N GLY A 5 -6.29 1.33 -19.25
CA GLY A 5 -5.69 0.00 -19.19
C GLY A 5 -4.31 0.08 -18.55
N TYR A 6 -4.23 -0.24 -17.26
CA TYR A 6 -3.00 -0.65 -16.60
C TYR A 6 -2.77 -2.13 -16.91
N GLU A 7 -1.94 -2.42 -17.92
CA GLU A 7 -1.37 -3.76 -18.14
C GLU A 7 -0.16 -3.93 -17.20
N GLY A 8 -0.47 -4.18 -15.95
CA GLY A 8 0.40 -4.49 -14.82
C GLY A 8 -0.54 -4.57 -13.63
N GLU A 9 -0.58 -5.70 -12.93
CA GLU A 9 -1.53 -5.96 -11.83
C GLU A 9 -1.18 -5.08 -10.61
N VAL A 10 -1.27 -3.77 -10.77
CA VAL A 10 -1.06 -2.77 -9.72
C VAL A 10 -2.38 -2.62 -9.00
N THR A 11 -2.43 -3.13 -7.76
CA THR A 11 -3.64 -3.03 -6.94
C THR A 11 -3.66 -1.67 -6.25
N ILE A 12 -4.64 -0.83 -6.62
CA ILE A 12 -4.88 0.46 -5.97
C ILE A 12 -5.95 0.28 -4.89
N VAL A 13 -5.60 0.59 -3.65
CA VAL A 13 -6.49 0.55 -2.50
C VAL A 13 -6.88 1.97 -2.12
N THR A 14 -8.17 2.26 -2.06
CA THR A 14 -8.68 3.56 -1.63
C THR A 14 -9.18 3.46 -0.19
N PHE A 15 -8.59 4.25 0.70
CA PHE A 15 -9.05 4.43 2.07
C PHE A 15 -9.84 5.73 2.16
N VAL A 16 -10.95 5.71 2.90
CA VAL A 16 -11.72 6.91 3.21
C VAL A 16 -11.53 7.20 4.68
N ASP A 17 -10.88 8.33 4.98
CA ASP A 17 -10.65 8.76 6.37
C ASP A 17 -11.93 9.32 7.01
N GLU A 18 -11.91 9.61 8.32
CA GLU A 18 -13.05 10.16 9.09
C GLU A 18 -13.55 11.51 8.54
N ASP A 19 -12.69 12.26 7.85
CA ASP A 19 -13.03 13.53 7.19
C ASP A 19 -13.69 13.33 5.80
N GLY A 20 -13.80 12.09 5.32
CA GLY A 20 -14.32 11.76 3.99
C GLY A 20 -13.33 12.02 2.85
N LYS A 21 -12.04 12.20 3.18
CA LYS A 21 -10.96 12.31 2.20
C LYS A 21 -10.61 10.91 1.68
N GLU A 22 -10.68 10.74 0.36
CA GLU A 22 -10.21 9.55 -0.33
C GLU A 22 -8.69 9.62 -0.46
N ILE A 23 -7.99 8.68 0.17
CA ILE A 23 -6.54 8.51 0.09
C ILE A 23 -6.30 7.24 -0.72
N HIS A 24 -5.52 7.38 -1.79
CA HIS A 24 -5.24 6.29 -2.71
C HIS A 24 -3.85 5.74 -2.40
N TYR A 25 -3.75 4.43 -2.28
CA TYR A 25 -2.50 3.73 -2.06
C TYR A 25 -2.27 2.73 -3.19
N GLU A 26 -1.02 2.62 -3.61
CA GLU A 26 -0.56 1.66 -4.61
C GLU A 26 0.14 0.49 -3.94
N SER A 27 -0.24 -0.74 -4.27
CA SER A 27 0.48 -1.95 -3.86
C SER A 27 1.80 -2.07 -4.62
N ASP A 28 2.89 -1.74 -3.93
CA ASP A 28 4.26 -1.79 -4.46
C ASP A 28 4.80 -3.22 -4.44
N LEU A 29 4.68 -3.92 -3.30
CA LEU A 29 5.29 -5.24 -3.11
C LEU A 29 4.46 -6.15 -2.20
N GLU A 30 4.28 -7.41 -2.61
CA GLU A 30 3.58 -8.44 -1.83
C GLU A 30 4.56 -9.40 -1.14
N ILE A 31 4.56 -9.43 0.18
CA ILE A 31 5.41 -10.27 1.02
C ILE A 31 4.58 -11.40 1.62
N ASN A 32 5.08 -12.62 1.51
CA ASN A 32 4.45 -13.79 2.12
C ASN A 32 5.22 -14.17 3.39
N TYR A 33 4.58 -14.03 4.55
CA TYR A 33 5.19 -14.31 5.86
C TYR A 33 4.26 -15.16 6.73
N ASP A 34 4.79 -16.21 7.36
CA ASP A 34 4.04 -17.12 8.25
C ASP A 34 2.75 -17.72 7.63
N GLY A 35 2.75 -17.93 6.30
CA GLY A 35 1.58 -18.43 5.58
C GLY A 35 0.46 -17.40 5.36
N LYS A 36 0.73 -16.13 5.66
CA LYS A 36 -0.14 -14.98 5.41
C LYS A 36 0.48 -14.09 4.32
N ARG A 37 -0.37 -13.33 3.64
CA ARG A 37 0.01 -12.37 2.60
C ARG A 37 0.03 -10.98 3.17
N PHE A 38 1.02 -10.19 2.82
CA PHE A 38 1.17 -8.79 3.20
C PHE A 38 1.47 -7.98 1.95
N ALA A 39 1.01 -6.74 1.92
CA ALA A 39 1.32 -5.79 0.87
C ALA A 39 1.91 -4.51 1.46
N ILE A 40 2.91 -3.98 0.77
CA ILE A 40 3.45 -2.65 0.98
C ILE A 40 2.63 -1.69 0.13
N LEU A 41 1.89 -0.81 0.78
CA LEU A 41 1.04 0.19 0.16
C LEU A 41 1.72 1.55 0.23
N VAL A 42 1.97 2.19 -0.91
CA VAL A 42 2.58 3.51 -1.00
C VAL A 42 1.51 4.54 -1.30
N GLU A 43 1.40 5.58 -0.47
CA GLU A 43 0.44 6.66 -0.68
C GLU A 43 0.71 7.38 -2.00
N LEU A 44 -0.31 7.45 -2.85
CA LEU A 44 -0.27 8.21 -4.09
C LEU A 44 -0.56 9.69 -3.79
N PRO A 45 0.21 10.62 -4.39
CA PRO A 45 -0.04 12.04 -4.24
C PRO A 45 -1.44 12.37 -4.76
N SER A 46 -2.27 13.04 -3.94
CA SER A 46 -3.58 13.50 -4.37
C SER A 46 -3.45 14.45 -5.58
N GLU A 47 -4.26 14.25 -6.62
CA GLU A 47 -4.27 15.10 -7.83
C GLU A 47 -4.59 16.58 -7.54
N ASP A 48 -5.16 16.89 -6.36
CA ASP A 48 -5.44 18.26 -5.91
C ASP A 48 -4.18 19.01 -5.40
N CYS A 49 -3.05 18.31 -5.26
CA CYS A 49 -1.78 18.90 -4.81
C CYS A 49 -1.04 19.54 -6.00
N GLU A 50 -1.02 20.88 -6.07
CA GLU A 50 -0.30 21.61 -7.11
C GLU A 50 1.21 21.23 -7.13
N PRO A 51 1.84 21.09 -8.32
CA PRO A 51 3.25 20.76 -8.43
C PRO A 51 4.10 21.86 -7.79
N GLY A 52 4.70 21.56 -6.63
CA GLY A 52 5.52 22.49 -5.84
C GLY A 52 4.92 22.90 -4.48
N CYS A 53 3.77 22.35 -4.10
CA CYS A 53 3.31 22.49 -2.72
C CYS A 53 4.23 21.70 -1.77
N LYS A 54 4.66 22.35 -0.67
CA LYS A 54 5.31 21.67 0.47
C LYS A 54 4.37 20.73 1.24
N CYS A 55 3.13 20.58 0.77
CA CYS A 55 2.22 19.54 1.22
C CYS A 55 2.51 18.17 0.60
N HIS A 56 3.60 18.04 -0.17
CA HIS A 56 4.38 16.79 -0.23
C HIS A 56 4.88 16.44 1.18
N GLU A 57 4.00 15.86 2.01
CA GLU A 57 4.49 14.83 2.91
C GLU A 57 5.08 13.74 2.02
N GLU A 58 6.25 13.23 2.41
CA GLU A 58 6.89 12.12 1.72
C GLU A 58 5.85 10.99 1.58
N PRO A 59 5.74 10.34 0.40
CA PRO A 59 4.73 9.30 0.19
C PRO A 59 4.85 8.28 1.32
N GLN A 60 3.79 8.15 2.12
CA GLN A 60 3.81 7.25 3.27
C GLN A 60 3.63 5.83 2.77
N ALA A 61 4.63 4.98 3.04
CA ALA A 61 4.50 3.55 2.84
C ALA A 61 3.95 2.91 4.11
N ILE A 62 2.90 2.13 3.98
CA ILE A 62 2.28 1.36 5.07
C ILE A 62 2.29 -0.13 4.73
N VAL A 63 2.45 -0.98 5.74
CA VAL A 63 2.34 -2.44 5.58
C VAL A 63 0.94 -2.85 5.97
N THR A 64 0.28 -3.63 5.14
CA THR A 64 -1.04 -4.21 5.42
C THR A 64 -1.02 -5.71 5.21
N ARG A 65 -1.82 -6.44 5.99
CA ARG A 65 -2.05 -7.87 5.77
C ARG A 65 -3.21 -8.05 4.80
N ILE A 66 -3.03 -8.91 3.83
CA ILE A 66 -4.07 -9.36 2.90
C ILE A 66 -4.69 -10.64 3.49
N ASP A 67 -5.93 -10.53 3.94
CA ASP A 67 -6.79 -11.66 4.29
C ASP A 67 -7.72 -12.00 3.11
N THR A 68 -8.19 -13.24 3.04
CA THR A 68 -9.20 -13.65 2.06
C THR A 68 -10.49 -13.96 2.77
N GLU A 69 -11.44 -13.04 2.68
CA GLU A 69 -12.77 -13.16 3.27
C GLU A 69 -13.78 -13.30 2.13
N ASP A 70 -14.59 -14.36 2.14
CA ASP A 70 -15.60 -14.66 1.10
C ASP A 70 -15.05 -14.77 -0.35
N GLY A 71 -13.74 -14.98 -0.51
CA GLY A 71 -13.08 -15.04 -1.81
C GLY A 71 -12.66 -13.68 -2.37
N GLU A 72 -12.79 -12.62 -1.57
CA GLU A 72 -12.28 -11.29 -1.85
C GLU A 72 -11.07 -10.99 -0.94
N ASP A 73 -10.07 -10.30 -1.48
CA ASP A 73 -8.89 -9.88 -0.72
C ASP A 73 -9.23 -8.64 0.11
N VAL A 74 -9.04 -8.73 1.43
CA VAL A 74 -9.33 -7.68 2.41
C VAL A 74 -8.02 -7.24 3.05
N TYR A 75 -7.75 -5.94 2.97
CA TYR A 75 -6.59 -5.31 3.58
C TYR A 75 -6.90 -4.96 5.03
N VAL A 76 -6.17 -5.58 5.95
CA VAL A 76 -6.32 -5.38 7.39
C VAL A 76 -4.99 -4.93 8.01
N ASP A 77 -5.08 -4.35 9.21
CA ASP A 77 -3.91 -3.94 9.96
C ASP A 77 -3.11 -5.18 10.42
N PRO A 78 -1.81 -5.26 10.12
CA PRO A 78 -0.97 -6.36 10.58
C PRO A 78 -0.70 -6.21 12.08
N THR A 79 -0.31 -7.29 12.75
CA THR A 79 0.19 -7.17 14.13
C THR A 79 1.59 -6.54 14.13
N GLU A 80 2.02 -5.94 15.25
CA GLU A 80 3.35 -5.33 15.38
C GLU A 80 4.48 -6.30 15.01
N GLU A 81 4.39 -7.56 15.48
CA GLU A 81 5.36 -8.61 15.15
C GLU A 81 5.40 -8.94 13.64
N GLU A 82 4.23 -9.01 13.00
CA GLU A 82 4.14 -9.23 11.55
C GLU A 82 4.67 -8.03 10.77
N PHE A 83 4.34 -6.81 11.21
CA PHE A 83 4.82 -5.57 10.62
C PHE A 83 6.35 -5.53 10.64
N GLU A 84 6.98 -5.74 11.80
CA GLU A 84 8.44 -5.73 11.93
C GLU A 84 9.10 -6.81 11.08
N ALA A 85 8.51 -8.01 11.01
CA ALA A 85 9.04 -9.10 10.20
C ALA A 85 8.97 -8.81 8.69
N VAL A 86 7.84 -8.28 8.23
CA VAL A 86 7.62 -7.90 6.82
C VAL A 86 8.49 -6.72 6.43
N LEU A 87 8.60 -5.71 7.31
CA LEU A 87 9.48 -4.57 7.13
C LEU A 87 10.94 -5.02 7.00
N ALA A 88 11.40 -5.93 7.88
CA ALA A 88 12.75 -6.46 7.80
C ALA A 88 13.02 -7.19 6.47
N ILE A 89 12.05 -7.94 5.94
CA ILE A 89 12.16 -8.60 4.62
C ILE A 89 12.21 -7.56 3.49
N TYR A 90 11.39 -6.51 3.59
CA TYR A 90 11.36 -5.43 2.61
C TYR A 90 12.69 -4.66 2.60
N GLU A 91 13.22 -4.30 3.77
CA GLU A 91 14.52 -3.64 3.90
C GLU A 91 15.65 -4.55 3.39
N ASP A 92 15.67 -5.84 3.74
CA ASP A 92 16.65 -6.81 3.22
C ASP A 92 16.61 -6.93 1.69
N SER A 93 15.42 -6.86 1.08
CA SER A 93 15.25 -6.89 -0.38
C SER A 93 15.75 -5.62 -1.08
N PHE A 94 15.84 -4.49 -0.36
CA PHE A 94 16.35 -3.22 -0.86
C PHE A 94 17.82 -2.96 -0.51
N ASP A 95 18.37 -3.63 0.51
CA ASP A 95 19.74 -3.50 1.00
C ASP A 95 20.78 -4.31 0.18
N GLU A 96 20.41 -4.89 -0.97
CA GLU A 96 21.30 -5.63 -1.88
C GLU A 96 22.32 -4.74 -2.67
N GLU A 97 22.97 -3.76 -2.03
CA GLU A 97 24.11 -2.97 -2.58
C GLU A 97 25.46 -3.20 -1.83
#